data_AF-E2BFF1-F1
#
_entry.id   AF-E2BFF1-F1
#
_cell.length_a   1.000
_cell.length_b   1.000
_cell.length_c   1.000
_cell.angle_alpha   90.00
_cell.angle_beta   90.00
_cell.angle_gamma   90.00
#
_symmetry.space_group_name_H-M   'P 1'
#
loop_
_entity.id
_entity.type
_entity.pdbx_description
1 polymer ?
#
loop_
_entity_poly.entity_id
_entity_poly.type
_entity_poly.pdbx_seq_one_letter_code
_entity_poly.pdbx_strand_id
1 'polypeptide(L)' 'VRPEYREPGSWRLLHDNVPFHCSSIVTNFLTKNQILLLQHLTYSSDLAPCNYFLFPKLYLAMKGKRFASI' A
#
# COMPACT_ATOMS: atom_id res chain seq x y z
N VAL A 1 5.64 -8.38 -9.09
CA VAL A 1 5.27 -9.38 -8.06
C VAL A 1 6.15 -10.60 -8.30
N ARG A 2 6.95 -10.99 -7.31
CA ARG A 2 7.83 -12.15 -7.36
C ARG A 2 6.99 -13.44 -7.39
N PRO A 3 6.92 -14.19 -8.50
CA PRO A 3 6.02 -15.33 -8.66
C PRO A 3 6.28 -16.45 -7.64
N GLU A 4 7.52 -16.55 -7.15
CA GLU A 4 7.98 -17.56 -6.20
C GLU A 4 7.30 -17.52 -4.83
N TYR A 5 6.62 -16.41 -4.49
CA TYR A 5 5.88 -16.26 -3.23
C TYR A 5 4.36 -16.31 -3.42
N ARG A 6 3.88 -16.68 -4.60
CA ARG A 6 2.46 -16.60 -4.97
C ARG A 6 1.68 -17.84 -4.54
N GLU A 7 1.71 -18.15 -3.25
CA GLU A 7 0.75 -19.12 -2.70
C GLU A 7 -0.63 -18.45 -2.60
N PRO A 8 -1.70 -19.07 -3.14
CA PRO A 8 -3.09 -18.64 -2.97
C PRO A 8 -3.41 -18.23 -1.53
N GLY A 9 -3.91 -17.00 -1.30
CA GLY A 9 -4.29 -16.55 0.04
C GLY A 9 -3.14 -16.16 0.99
N SER A 10 -1.88 -16.32 0.57
CA SER A 10 -0.73 -15.94 1.42
C SER A 10 -0.50 -14.43 1.48
N TRP A 11 -1.04 -13.69 0.52
CA TRP A 11 -0.84 -12.24 0.39
C TRP A 11 -1.89 -11.50 1.20
N ARG A 12 -1.39 -10.66 2.11
CA ARG A 12 -2.20 -9.69 2.85
C ARG A 12 -1.83 -8.29 2.40
N LEU A 13 -2.82 -7.50 2.03
CA LEU A 13 -2.63 -6.10 1.66
C LEU A 13 -3.10 -5.22 2.80
N LEU A 14 -2.24 -4.27 3.19
CA LEU A 14 -2.58 -3.20 4.12
C LEU A 14 -2.41 -1.86 3.39
N HIS A 15 -3.50 -1.15 3.21
CA HIS A 15 -3.53 0.20 2.63
C HIS A 15 -4.51 1.09 3.40
N ASP A 16 -4.47 2.38 3.14
CA ASP A 16 -5.36 3.38 3.74
C ASP A 16 -6.79 3.32 3.17
N ASN A 17 -7.77 3.75 3.95
CA ASN A 17 -9.19 3.71 3.58
C ASN A 17 -9.60 4.92 2.71
N VAL A 18 -8.78 5.29 1.72
CA VAL A 18 -9.09 6.38 0.78
C VAL A 18 -10.15 5.85 -0.22
N PRO A 19 -11.17 6.64 -0.58
CA PRO A 19 -12.29 6.17 -1.41
C PRO A 19 -11.87 5.49 -2.72
N PHE A 20 -10.74 5.91 -3.30
CA PHE A 20 -10.20 5.31 -4.51
C PHE A 20 -9.77 3.85 -4.32
N HIS A 21 -9.13 3.54 -3.19
CA HIS A 21 -8.67 2.19 -2.85
C HIS A 21 -9.83 1.28 -2.42
N CYS A 22 -10.93 1.84 -1.94
CA CYS A 22 -12.12 1.10 -1.55
C CYS A 22 -13.15 0.94 -2.68
N SER A 23 -12.79 1.33 -3.91
CA SER A 23 -13.67 1.17 -5.07
C SER A 23 -13.95 -0.31 -5.38
N SER A 24 -15.14 -0.58 -5.95
CA SER A 24 -15.57 -1.93 -6.32
C SER A 24 -14.62 -2.61 -7.32
N ILE A 25 -13.97 -1.83 -8.19
CA ILE A 25 -12.99 -2.34 -9.16
C ILE A 25 -11.77 -2.91 -8.43
N VAL A 26 -11.26 -2.18 -7.43
CA VAL A 26 -10.10 -2.60 -6.64
C VAL A 26 -10.45 -3.81 -5.77
N THR A 27 -11.59 -3.79 -5.07
CA THR A 27 -12.00 -4.91 -4.22
C THR A 27 -12.27 -6.19 -5.04
N ASN A 28 -12.86 -6.08 -6.22
CA ASN A 28 -13.02 -7.20 -7.15
C ASN A 28 -11.68 -7.75 -7.62
N PHE A 29 -10.71 -6.88 -7.95
CA PHE A 29 -9.37 -7.31 -8.32
C PHE A 29 -8.68 -8.07 -7.19
N LEU A 30 -8.74 -7.55 -5.96
CA LEU A 30 -8.12 -8.20 -4.79
C LEU A 30 -8.74 -9.58 -4.52
N THR A 31 -10.07 -9.68 -4.59
CA THR A 31 -10.82 -10.92 -4.38
C THR A 31 -10.46 -11.97 -5.44
N LYS A 32 -10.41 -11.57 -6.73
CA LYS A 32 -10.03 -12.45 -7.84
C LYS A 32 -8.61 -13.01 -7.70
N ASN A 33 -7.71 -12.25 -7.09
CA ASN A 33 -6.33 -12.64 -6.87
C ASN A 33 -6.09 -13.30 -5.50
N GLN A 34 -7.15 -13.56 -4.72
CA GLN A 34 -7.08 -14.14 -3.37
C GLN A 34 -6.13 -13.34 -2.45
N ILE A 35 -6.14 -12.02 -2.60
CA ILE A 35 -5.39 -11.11 -1.74
C ILE A 35 -6.32 -10.68 -0.61
N LEU A 36 -5.96 -11.03 0.63
CA LEU A 36 -6.74 -10.63 1.79
C LEU A 36 -6.47 -9.15 2.08
N LEU A 37 -7.51 -8.32 1.99
CA LEU A 37 -7.43 -6.94 2.45
C LEU A 37 -7.58 -6.90 3.97
N LEU A 38 -6.56 -6.39 4.66
CA LEU A 38 -6.63 -6.11 6.08
C LEU A 38 -7.48 -4.86 6.29
N GLN A 39 -8.68 -5.03 6.83
CA GLN A 39 -9.56 -3.91 7.12
C GLN A 39 -8.93 -3.02 8.18
N HIS A 40 -8.86 -1.73 7.86
CA HIS A 40 -8.27 -0.72 8.70
C HIS A 40 -9.38 0.19 9.26
N LEU A 41 -9.28 0.61 10.52
CA LEU A 41 -10.23 1.58 11.13
C LEU A 41 -10.26 2.87 10.30
N THR A 42 -11.46 3.39 10.05
CA THR A 42 -11.64 4.70 9.41
C THR A 42 -10.82 5.73 10.19
N TYR A 43 -9.91 6.42 9.51
CA TYR A 43 -9.03 7.51 10.01
C TYR A 43 -7.68 7.18 10.66
N SER A 44 -7.16 5.95 10.71
CA SER A 44 -5.74 5.75 11.11
C SER A 44 -4.79 5.65 9.91
N SER A 45 -4.72 6.74 9.15
CA SER A 45 -3.70 6.91 8.09
C SER A 45 -2.27 6.69 8.63
N ASP A 46 -2.06 6.92 9.93
CA ASP A 46 -0.78 6.73 10.63
C ASP A 46 -0.38 5.25 10.81
N LEU A 47 -1.31 4.30 10.64
CA LEU A 47 -1.03 2.87 10.83
C LEU A 47 -0.52 2.18 9.56
N ALA A 48 -0.54 2.85 8.41
CA ALA A 48 0.06 2.32 7.20
C ALA A 48 1.60 2.25 7.36
N PRO A 49 2.24 1.08 7.16
CA PRO A 49 3.70 0.92 7.24
C PRO A 49 4.48 1.91 6.38
N CYS A 50 3.91 2.28 5.23
CA CYS A 50 4.51 3.29 4.37
C CYS A 50 4.56 4.67 5.04
N ASN A 51 3.48 5.08 5.72
CA ASN A 51 3.34 6.42 6.30
C ASN A 51 4.24 6.61 7.53
N TYR A 52 4.31 5.63 8.44
CA TYR A 52 5.11 5.79 9.66
C TYR A 52 6.59 5.39 9.50
N PHE A 53 6.95 4.49 8.58
CA PHE A 53 8.32 3.97 8.47
C PHE A 53 9.03 4.38 7.18
N LEU A 54 8.39 4.19 6.03
CA LEU A 54 9.06 4.38 4.73
C LEU A 54 9.20 5.85 4.35
N PHE A 55 8.10 6.62 4.40
CA PHE A 55 8.08 8.01 3.96
C PHE A 55 8.98 8.94 4.79
N PRO A 56 9.11 8.80 6.13
CA PRO A 56 10.06 9.61 6.89
C PRO A 56 11.51 9.38 6.44
N LYS A 57 11.89 8.12 6.17
CA LYS A 57 13.22 7.77 5.67
C LYS A 57 13.45 8.29 4.25
N LEU A 58 12.44 8.16 3.40
CA LEU A 58 12.49 8.67 2.04
C LEU A 58 12.62 10.20 2.04
N TYR A 59 11.83 10.90 2.85
CA TYR A 59 11.88 12.35 3.00
C TYR A 59 13.28 12.80 3.44
N LEU A 60 13.85 12.12 4.44
CA LEU A 60 15.23 12.41 4.89
C LEU A 60 16.24 12.21 3.75
N ALA A 61 16.11 11.13 2.99
CA ALA A 61 17.01 10.83 1.87
C ALA A 61 16.86 11.80 0.69
N MET A 62 15.68 12.41 0.52
CA MET A 62 15.36 13.38 -0.52
C MET A 62 15.64 14.83 -0.12
N LYS A 63 15.71 15.12 1.18
CA LYS A 63 15.90 16.47 1.69
C LYS A 63 17.17 17.11 1.13
N GLY A 64 17.03 18.29 0.51
CA GLY A 64 18.13 19.03 -0.09
C GLY A 64 18.58 18.54 -1.47
N LYS A 65 18.01 17.47 -2.00
CA LYS A 65 18.30 17.00 -3.37
C LYS A 65 17.37 17.70 -4.37
N ARG A 66 17.95 18.10 -5.51
CA ARG A 66 17.21 18.60 -6.68
C ARG A 66 17.29 17.53 -7.75
N PHE A 67 16.14 17.09 -8.22
CA PHE A 67 16.03 16.17 -9.34
C PHE A 67 15.79 17.00 -10.59
N ALA A 68 16.63 16.87 -11.60
CA ALA A 68 16.37 17.47 -12.91
C ALA A 68 15.15 16.76 -13.53
N SER A 69 14.21 17.54 -14.06
CA SER A 69 13.17 16.99 -14.94
C SER A 69 13.81 16.58 -16.26
N ILE A 70 13.28 15.53 -16.86
CA ILE A 70 13.34 15.36 -18.32
C ILE A 70 12.30 16.28 -18.97
#